data_AF-A0A8I2ZVF4-F1
#
_entry.id   AF-A0A8I2ZVF4-F1
#
_cell.length_a   1.000
_cell.length_b   1.000
_cell.length_c   1.000
_cell.angle_alpha   90.00
_cell.angle_beta   90.00
_cell.angle_gamma   90.00
#
_symmetry.space_group_name_H-M   'P 1'
#
loop_
_entity.id
_entity.type
_entity.pdbx_description
1 polymer ?
#
loop_
_entity_poly.entity_id
_entity_poly.type
_entity_poly.pdbx_seq_one_letter_code
_entity_poly.pdbx_strand_id
1 'polypeptide(L)'
;MLLELPQSTTAQANVLLARYWLVEPPMAYEFSDASAASLYLVAKMGSFPRSQRDLSNVYAYLLSPGSAFFHGGKPPADQDPTAYYQLEDEYFAFKNRMLAIEARILYALSFDTHVSLPHPLGVTYLQTLDFLGLPKGKIGKRTIEYLNTALLSPQMLYLTHQPNALATAAIYNAAKDLEAKMPECEWWEVFDVDREELGFLVVGMRSLEGWVTQQQETLPSLMCEGMVTREKVDEEMRRRGVHTGNGDKARDEEEEMMRKMDAKMTDA
;
A
#
# COMPACT_ATOMS: atom_id res chain seq x y z
N MET A 1 13.95 -0.85 -7.73
CA MET A 1 13.44 -1.39 -6.45
C MET A 1 14.55 -2.22 -5.83
N LEU A 2 14.72 -2.17 -4.51
CA LEU A 2 15.79 -2.88 -3.78
C LEU A 2 15.75 -4.42 -3.98
N LEU A 3 14.57 -4.99 -4.19
CA LEU A 3 14.37 -6.41 -4.49
C LEU A 3 14.36 -6.75 -5.99
N GLU A 4 14.55 -5.76 -6.87
CA GLU A 4 14.50 -5.94 -8.33
C GLU A 4 13.27 -6.72 -8.81
N LEU A 5 12.12 -6.52 -8.16
CA LEU A 5 10.84 -7.09 -8.58
C LEU A 5 10.19 -6.20 -9.65
N PRO A 6 9.46 -6.78 -10.62
CA PRO A 6 8.72 -6.00 -11.57
C PRO A 6 7.56 -5.26 -10.87
N GLN A 7 7.16 -4.12 -11.45
CA GLN A 7 6.06 -3.32 -10.91
C GLN A 7 4.75 -4.11 -10.83
N SER A 8 4.52 -5.06 -11.73
CA SER A 8 3.35 -5.94 -11.70
C SER A 8 3.25 -6.75 -10.42
N THR A 9 4.36 -7.33 -9.94
CA THR A 9 4.40 -8.07 -8.67
C THR A 9 4.06 -7.17 -7.49
N THR A 10 4.60 -5.95 -7.47
CA THR A 10 4.33 -4.98 -6.40
C THR A 10 2.87 -4.50 -6.43
N ALA A 11 2.33 -4.25 -7.62
CA ALA A 11 0.93 -3.86 -7.80
C ALA A 11 -0.02 -4.97 -7.33
N GLN A 12 0.24 -6.23 -7.68
CA GLN A 12 -0.53 -7.37 -7.19
C GLN A 12 -0.47 -7.50 -5.67
N ALA A 13 0.72 -7.31 -5.07
CA ALA A 13 0.89 -7.36 -3.62
C ALA A 13 0.08 -6.26 -2.91
N ASN A 14 0.04 -5.04 -3.47
CA ASN A 14 -0.78 -3.95 -2.94
C ASN A 14 -2.27 -4.28 -3.01
N VAL A 15 -2.75 -4.87 -4.11
CA VAL A 15 -4.15 -5.28 -4.24
C VAL A 15 -4.50 -6.39 -3.24
N LEU A 16 -3.64 -7.40 -3.07
CA LEU A 16 -3.85 -8.45 -2.06
C LEU A 16 -3.85 -7.88 -0.64
N LEU A 17 -2.95 -6.95 -0.32
CA LEU A 17 -2.92 -6.29 0.97
C LEU A 17 -4.19 -5.48 1.22
N ALA A 18 -4.68 -4.75 0.20
CA ALA A 18 -5.92 -4.00 0.30
C ALA A 18 -7.14 -4.93 0.50
N ARG A 19 -7.21 -6.07 -0.21
CA ARG A 19 -8.25 -7.09 0.02
C ARG A 19 -8.19 -7.64 1.45
N TYR A 20 -6.98 -7.92 1.93
CA TYR A 20 -6.76 -8.42 3.28
C TYR A 20 -7.29 -7.45 4.34
N TRP A 21 -7.08 -6.14 4.17
CA TRP A 21 -7.57 -5.10 5.08
C TRP A 21 -9.08 -4.87 5.06
N LEU A 22 -9.82 -5.45 4.09
CA LEU A 22 -11.28 -5.51 4.16
C LEU A 22 -11.79 -6.61 5.10
N VAL A 23 -10.95 -7.61 5.39
CA VAL A 23 -11.30 -8.76 6.24
C VAL A 23 -10.72 -8.58 7.65
N GLU A 24 -9.46 -8.19 7.74
CA GLU A 24 -8.74 -7.99 9.00
C GLU A 24 -8.51 -6.49 9.26
N PRO A 25 -8.54 -6.05 10.53
CA PRO A 25 -8.28 -4.65 10.83
C PRO A 25 -6.84 -4.26 10.43
N PRO A 26 -6.62 -3.09 9.79
CA PRO A 26 -5.30 -2.67 9.34
C PRO A 26 -4.24 -2.57 10.45
N MET A 27 -4.67 -2.41 11.71
CA MET A 27 -3.81 -2.32 12.89
C MET A 27 -3.59 -3.67 13.61
N ALA A 28 -4.03 -4.79 13.03
CA ALA A 28 -3.80 -6.13 13.59
C ALA A 28 -2.30 -6.49 13.67
N TYR A 29 -1.53 -6.05 12.67
CA TYR A 29 -0.09 -6.32 12.52
C TYR A 29 0.63 -5.04 12.11
N GLU A 30 1.96 -4.99 12.32
CA GLU A 30 2.77 -3.92 11.75
C GLU A 30 2.65 -3.89 10.22
N PHE A 31 2.56 -2.69 9.66
CA PHE A 31 2.47 -2.51 8.21
C PHE A 31 3.69 -3.10 7.48
N SER A 32 4.88 -2.99 8.06
CA SER A 32 6.11 -3.57 7.51
C SER A 32 6.01 -5.08 7.38
N ASP A 33 5.56 -5.77 8.43
CA ASP A 33 5.41 -7.22 8.43
C ASP A 33 4.29 -7.67 7.47
N ALA A 34 3.15 -6.96 7.44
CA ALA A 34 2.03 -7.26 6.54
C ALA A 34 2.36 -7.03 5.06
N SER A 35 3.07 -5.94 4.74
CA SER A 35 3.55 -5.66 3.38
C SER A 35 4.63 -6.64 2.94
N ALA A 36 5.52 -7.07 3.84
CA ALA A 36 6.52 -8.08 3.53
C ALA A 36 5.86 -9.42 3.20
N ALA A 37 4.87 -9.83 4.01
CA ALA A 37 4.12 -11.05 3.80
C ALA A 37 3.31 -11.03 2.48
N SER A 38 2.63 -9.92 2.16
CA SER A 38 1.89 -9.80 0.89
C SER A 38 2.83 -9.82 -0.32
N LEU A 39 3.97 -9.13 -0.25
CA LEU A 39 4.97 -9.13 -1.31
C LEU A 39 5.62 -10.51 -1.49
N TYR A 40 5.96 -11.18 -0.39
CA TYR A 40 6.50 -12.54 -0.40
C TYR A 40 5.52 -13.52 -1.05
N LEU A 41 4.25 -13.46 -0.67
CA LEU A 41 3.18 -14.31 -1.17
C LEU A 41 3.02 -14.19 -2.70
N VAL A 42 3.01 -12.96 -3.24
CA VAL A 42 2.93 -12.78 -4.69
C VAL A 42 4.22 -13.20 -5.38
N ALA A 43 5.38 -12.80 -4.83
CA ALA A 43 6.67 -13.11 -5.44
C ALA A 43 6.92 -14.63 -5.53
N LYS A 44 6.61 -15.40 -4.47
CA LYS A 44 6.82 -16.85 -4.45
C LYS A 44 5.95 -17.61 -5.45
N MET A 45 4.75 -17.08 -5.76
CA MET A 45 3.81 -17.69 -6.71
C MET A 45 4.06 -17.22 -8.16
N GLY A 46 4.75 -16.09 -8.33
CA GLY A 46 5.03 -15.49 -9.62
C GLY A 46 6.32 -16.00 -10.29
N SER A 47 6.68 -15.34 -11.40
CA SER A 47 7.86 -15.71 -12.20
C SER A 47 9.20 -15.25 -11.63
N PHE A 48 9.19 -14.40 -10.58
CA PHE A 48 10.38 -13.81 -9.98
C PHE A 48 10.39 -14.06 -8.46
N PRO A 49 10.51 -15.32 -8.00
CA PRO A 49 10.56 -15.63 -6.57
C PRO A 49 11.79 -15.01 -5.92
N ARG A 50 11.62 -14.48 -4.70
CA ARG A 50 12.69 -13.92 -3.88
C ARG A 50 12.83 -14.70 -2.58
N SER A 51 14.06 -14.82 -2.09
CA SER A 51 14.30 -15.55 -0.85
C SER A 51 13.77 -14.77 0.35
N GLN A 52 13.40 -15.50 1.41
CA GLN A 52 12.99 -14.89 2.68
C GLN A 52 14.10 -14.00 3.26
N ARG A 53 15.36 -14.35 3.02
CA ARG A 53 16.52 -13.60 3.49
C ARG A 53 16.73 -12.31 2.71
N ASP A 54 16.51 -12.31 1.39
CA ASP A 54 16.57 -11.08 0.59
C ASP A 54 15.49 -10.08 1.04
N LEU A 55 14.27 -10.57 1.27
CA LEU A 55 13.19 -9.74 1.81
C LEU A 55 13.57 -9.20 3.19
N SER A 56 14.04 -10.06 4.10
CA SER A 56 14.47 -9.65 5.44
C SER A 56 15.52 -8.54 5.39
N ASN A 57 16.57 -8.72 4.58
CA ASN A 57 17.65 -7.74 4.43
C ASN A 57 17.13 -6.39 3.90
N VAL A 58 16.24 -6.43 2.90
CA VAL A 58 15.66 -5.20 2.34
C VAL A 58 14.77 -4.51 3.35
N TYR A 59 13.91 -5.25 4.07
CA TYR A 59 13.07 -4.68 5.11
C TYR A 59 13.89 -4.14 6.29
N ALA A 60 15.00 -4.80 6.65
CA ALA A 60 15.94 -4.29 7.64
C ALA A 60 16.52 -2.94 7.21
N TYR A 61 16.99 -2.85 5.97
CA TYR A 61 17.49 -1.60 5.41
C TYR A 61 16.39 -0.53 5.38
N LEU A 62 15.18 -0.86 4.91
CA LEU A 62 14.07 0.08 4.78
C LEU A 62 13.59 0.63 6.14
N LEU A 63 13.64 -0.19 7.19
CA LEU A 63 13.29 0.18 8.56
C LEU A 63 14.45 0.83 9.32
N SER A 64 15.68 0.71 8.81
CA SER A 64 16.84 1.34 9.43
C SER A 64 16.77 2.88 9.30
N PRO A 65 17.36 3.63 10.25
CA PRO A 65 17.46 5.08 10.15
C PRO A 65 18.17 5.55 8.87
N GLY A 66 19.06 4.73 8.30
CA GLY A 66 19.77 5.01 7.06
C GLY A 66 18.92 4.91 5.78
N SER A 67 17.64 4.56 5.89
CA SER A 67 16.72 4.45 4.76
C SER A 67 16.31 5.81 4.21
N ALA A 68 16.09 5.87 2.89
CA ALA A 68 15.48 7.02 2.23
C ALA A 68 14.08 7.36 2.78
N PHE A 69 13.40 6.42 3.44
CA PHE A 69 12.10 6.65 4.07
C PHE A 69 12.16 7.66 5.22
N PHE A 70 13.25 7.72 5.99
CA PHE A 70 13.37 8.61 7.15
C PHE A 70 14.04 9.95 6.81
N HIS A 71 14.46 10.14 5.55
CA HIS A 71 15.25 11.31 5.11
C HIS A 71 14.66 12.02 3.88
N GLY A 72 13.33 12.02 3.73
CA GLY A 72 12.65 12.76 2.66
C GLY A 72 13.08 12.33 1.25
N GLY A 73 13.41 11.04 1.07
CA GLY A 73 13.81 10.46 -0.21
C GLY A 73 15.29 10.61 -0.57
N LYS A 74 16.14 11.17 0.32
CA LYS A 74 17.59 11.23 0.10
C LYS A 74 18.31 10.25 1.03
N PRO A 75 19.11 9.28 0.53
CA PRO A 75 19.92 8.45 1.39
C PRO A 75 20.97 9.32 2.12
N PRO A 76 21.29 9.04 3.39
CA PRO A 76 22.35 9.73 4.10
C PRO A 76 23.70 9.54 3.40
N ALA A 77 24.54 10.58 3.44
CA ALA A 77 25.84 10.60 2.77
C ALA A 77 26.85 9.59 3.38
N ASP A 78 26.72 9.31 4.68
CA ASP A 78 27.46 8.28 5.38
C ASP A 78 26.56 7.04 5.56
N GLN A 79 26.73 6.05 4.68
CA GLN A 79 26.09 4.75 4.83
C GLN A 79 27.03 3.86 5.64
N ASP A 80 26.80 3.76 6.96
CA ASP A 80 27.44 2.72 7.77
C ASP A 80 26.76 1.37 7.46
N PRO A 81 27.47 0.40 6.84
CA PRO A 81 26.90 -0.91 6.52
C PRO A 81 26.48 -1.72 7.75
N THR A 82 26.98 -1.34 8.93
CA THR A 82 26.67 -1.97 10.21
C THR A 82 25.25 -1.64 10.67
N ALA A 83 24.69 -0.50 10.24
CA ALA A 83 23.38 -0.02 10.70
C ALA A 83 22.18 -0.87 10.23
N TYR A 84 22.38 -1.75 9.26
CA TYR A 84 21.35 -2.65 8.74
C TYR A 84 21.80 -4.11 8.71
N TYR A 85 22.92 -4.44 9.36
CA TYR A 85 23.35 -5.82 9.53
C TYR A 85 22.38 -6.55 10.46
N GLN A 86 21.73 -7.60 9.96
CA GLN A 86 20.82 -8.41 10.77
C GLN A 86 21.53 -9.58 11.43
N LEU A 87 21.31 -9.73 12.73
CA LEU A 87 21.70 -10.93 13.46
C LEU A 87 20.82 -12.12 13.02
N GLU A 88 21.32 -13.34 13.20
CA GLU A 88 20.55 -14.53 12.80
C GLU A 88 19.23 -14.67 13.57
N ASP A 89 19.22 -14.33 14.85
CA ASP A 89 18.02 -14.38 15.69
C ASP A 89 16.93 -13.41 15.20
N GLU A 90 17.32 -12.21 14.78
CA GLU A 90 16.41 -11.19 14.23
C GLU A 90 15.81 -11.66 12.90
N TYR A 91 16.63 -12.27 12.04
CA TYR A 91 16.16 -12.89 10.80
C TYR A 91 15.14 -14.01 11.08
N PHE A 92 15.39 -14.91 12.02
CA PHE A 92 14.45 -15.97 12.36
C PHE A 92 13.15 -15.41 12.94
N ALA A 93 13.22 -14.36 13.77
CA ALA A 93 12.04 -13.69 14.30
C ALA A 93 11.21 -13.03 13.18
N PHE A 94 11.84 -12.27 12.29
CA PHE A 94 11.18 -11.65 11.14
C PHE A 94 10.53 -12.70 10.23
N LYS A 95 11.27 -13.75 9.87
CA LYS A 95 10.78 -14.86 9.06
C LYS A 95 9.53 -15.50 9.67
N ASN A 96 9.54 -15.78 10.96
CA ASN A 96 8.41 -16.42 11.63
C ASN A 96 7.16 -15.52 11.63
N ARG A 97 7.32 -14.21 11.89
CA ARG A 97 6.21 -13.25 11.80
C ARG A 97 5.66 -13.15 10.38
N MET A 98 6.55 -13.00 9.39
CA MET A 98 6.16 -12.90 7.98
C MET A 98 5.38 -14.14 7.52
N LEU A 99 5.84 -15.35 7.86
CA LEU A 99 5.15 -16.60 7.49
C LEU A 99 3.82 -16.78 8.22
N ALA A 100 3.71 -16.34 9.47
CA ALA A 100 2.44 -16.36 10.19
C ALA A 100 1.40 -15.44 9.54
N ILE A 101 1.80 -14.22 9.16
CA ILE A 101 0.92 -13.27 8.47
C ILE A 101 0.59 -13.76 7.07
N GLU A 102 1.54 -14.35 6.35
CA GLU A 102 1.28 -14.96 5.04
C GLU A 102 0.15 -16.01 5.14
N ALA A 103 0.23 -16.91 6.12
CA ALA A 103 -0.82 -17.90 6.37
C ALA A 103 -2.17 -17.23 6.71
N ARG A 104 -2.15 -16.12 7.47
CA ARG A 104 -3.35 -15.34 7.78
C ARG A 104 -3.96 -14.67 6.55
N ILE A 105 -3.15 -14.12 5.65
CA ILE A 105 -3.60 -13.54 4.38
C ILE A 105 -4.27 -14.62 3.53
N LEU A 106 -3.64 -15.78 3.37
CA LEU A 106 -4.20 -16.91 2.61
C LEU A 106 -5.54 -17.37 3.18
N TYR A 107 -5.63 -17.48 4.51
CA TYR A 107 -6.86 -17.84 5.19
C TYR A 107 -7.97 -16.80 4.99
N ALA A 108 -7.67 -15.52 5.23
CA ALA A 108 -8.63 -14.42 5.11
C ALA A 108 -9.18 -14.26 3.69
N LEU A 109 -8.35 -14.51 2.68
CA LEU A 109 -8.74 -14.45 1.27
C LEU A 109 -9.27 -15.78 0.72
N SER A 110 -9.46 -16.81 1.55
CA SER A 110 -9.89 -18.15 1.12
C SER A 110 -9.04 -18.70 -0.03
N PHE A 111 -7.73 -18.42 0.00
CA PHE A 111 -6.75 -18.74 -1.04
C PHE A 111 -7.00 -18.09 -2.42
N ASP A 112 -7.90 -17.11 -2.55
CA ASP A 112 -8.03 -16.29 -3.76
C ASP A 112 -6.92 -15.23 -3.81
N THR A 113 -5.79 -15.62 -4.39
CA THR A 113 -4.64 -14.73 -4.62
C THR A 113 -4.62 -14.15 -6.02
N HIS A 114 -5.64 -14.38 -6.86
CA HIS A 114 -5.63 -13.93 -8.25
C HIS A 114 -5.94 -12.44 -8.35
N VAL A 115 -5.04 -11.70 -9.01
CA VAL A 115 -5.19 -10.26 -9.25
C VAL A 115 -5.02 -9.97 -10.75
N SER A 116 -6.09 -9.45 -11.35
CA SER A 116 -6.06 -8.90 -12.71
C SER A 116 -5.68 -7.43 -12.65
N LEU A 117 -4.53 -7.07 -13.22
CA LEU A 117 -4.06 -5.68 -13.26
C LEU A 117 -4.57 -4.96 -14.53
N PRO A 118 -4.87 -3.65 -14.46
CA PRO A 118 -5.30 -2.85 -15.60
C PRO A 118 -4.17 -2.48 -16.57
N HIS A 119 -2.89 -2.61 -16.17
CA HIS A 119 -1.74 -2.15 -16.97
C HIS A 119 -1.64 -2.80 -18.36
N PRO A 120 -1.82 -4.12 -18.53
CA PRO A 120 -1.81 -4.73 -19.86
C PRO A 120 -2.94 -4.20 -20.76
N LEU A 121 -4.15 -4.03 -20.20
CA LEU A 121 -5.28 -3.45 -20.91
C LEU A 121 -5.00 -2.01 -21.32
N GLY A 122 -4.42 -1.20 -20.44
CA GLY A 122 -4.02 0.17 -20.77
C GLY A 122 -3.06 0.24 -21.96
N VAL A 123 -2.10 -0.68 -22.06
CA VAL A 123 -1.20 -0.78 -23.22
C VAL A 123 -1.97 -1.17 -24.49
N THR A 124 -2.82 -2.19 -24.42
CA THR A 124 -3.63 -2.64 -25.56
C THR A 124 -4.57 -1.53 -26.05
N TYR A 125 -5.28 -0.86 -25.14
CA TYR A 125 -6.19 0.23 -25.47
C TYR A 125 -5.43 1.40 -26.11
N LEU A 126 -4.28 1.81 -25.57
CA LEU A 126 -3.46 2.85 -26.21
C LEU A 126 -2.96 2.47 -27.61
N GLN A 127 -2.72 1.17 -27.87
CA GLN A 127 -2.37 0.70 -29.22
C GLN A 127 -3.56 0.77 -30.18
N THR A 128 -4.78 0.50 -29.68
CA THR A 128 -6.02 0.62 -30.45
C THR A 128 -6.40 2.09 -30.70
N LEU A 129 -6.18 2.97 -29.73
CA LEU A 129 -6.50 4.40 -29.77
C LEU A 129 -5.38 5.21 -30.44
N ASP A 130 -5.05 4.87 -31.69
CA ASP A 130 -3.98 5.53 -32.47
C ASP A 130 -4.33 6.99 -32.84
N PHE A 131 -5.58 7.42 -32.60
CA PHE A 131 -6.07 8.77 -32.91
C PHE A 131 -5.60 9.86 -31.94
N LEU A 132 -4.95 9.51 -30.82
CA LEU A 132 -4.54 10.50 -29.80
C LEU A 132 -3.43 11.44 -30.29
N GLY A 133 -2.78 11.14 -31.43
CA GLY A 133 -1.86 12.04 -32.12
C GLY A 133 -0.58 12.38 -31.34
N LEU A 134 -0.32 11.68 -30.23
CA LEU A 134 0.82 11.87 -29.35
C LEU A 134 1.84 10.72 -29.47
N PRO A 135 3.11 10.96 -29.14
CA PRO A 135 4.09 9.89 -29.04
C PRO A 135 3.65 8.84 -28.02
N LYS A 136 3.54 7.57 -28.46
CA LYS A 136 3.06 6.43 -27.63
C LYS A 136 3.80 6.32 -26.30
N GLY A 137 5.09 6.64 -26.26
CA GLY A 137 5.88 6.64 -25.04
C GLY A 137 5.44 7.67 -23.99
N LYS A 138 5.05 8.89 -24.41
CA LYS A 138 4.64 9.96 -23.47
C LYS A 138 3.29 9.63 -22.82
N ILE A 139 2.31 9.29 -23.64
CA ILE A 139 0.96 8.97 -23.16
C ILE A 139 0.92 7.65 -22.39
N GLY A 140 1.67 6.65 -22.84
CA GLY A 140 1.83 5.38 -22.13
C GLY A 140 2.43 5.59 -20.74
N LYS A 141 3.50 6.38 -20.63
CA LYS A 141 4.10 6.71 -19.33
C LYS A 141 3.07 7.38 -18.39
N ARG A 142 2.36 8.41 -18.87
CA ARG A 142 1.38 9.13 -18.05
C ARG A 142 0.21 8.25 -17.62
N THR A 143 -0.24 7.35 -18.49
CA THR A 143 -1.29 6.36 -18.17
C THR A 143 -0.83 5.42 -17.07
N ILE A 144 0.39 4.88 -17.16
CA ILE A 144 0.96 3.99 -16.15
C ILE A 144 1.19 4.71 -14.82
N GLU A 145 1.57 5.99 -14.85
CA GLU A 145 1.64 6.85 -13.65
C GLU A 145 0.28 6.89 -12.94
N TYR A 146 -0.82 7.18 -13.65
CA TYR A 146 -2.16 7.16 -13.06
C TYR A 146 -2.54 5.79 -12.47
N LEU A 147 -2.27 4.70 -13.18
CA LEU A 147 -2.57 3.35 -12.69
C LEU A 147 -1.77 3.00 -11.43
N ASN A 148 -0.50 3.41 -11.35
CA ASN A 148 0.33 3.18 -10.18
C ASN A 148 -0.11 4.04 -8.99
N THR A 149 -0.44 5.31 -9.25
CA THR A 149 -0.96 6.24 -8.24
C THR A 149 -2.29 5.77 -7.68
N ALA A 150 -3.16 5.19 -8.50
CA ALA A 150 -4.45 4.66 -8.07
C ALA A 150 -4.35 3.48 -7.08
N LEU A 151 -3.22 2.75 -7.02
CA LEU A 151 -2.98 1.73 -6.00
C LEU A 151 -2.88 2.31 -4.58
N LEU A 152 -2.55 3.60 -4.46
CA LEU A 152 -2.40 4.32 -3.20
C LEU A 152 -3.69 5.08 -2.82
N SER A 153 -4.72 5.03 -3.66
CA SER A 153 -5.95 5.80 -3.42
C SER A 153 -6.70 5.26 -2.20
N PRO A 154 -7.10 6.12 -1.23
CA PRO A 154 -7.88 5.70 -0.07
C PRO A 154 -9.27 5.16 -0.47
N GLN A 155 -9.74 5.46 -1.69
CA GLN A 155 -11.00 4.96 -2.23
C GLN A 155 -10.92 3.51 -2.73
N MET A 156 -9.75 2.87 -2.63
CA MET A 156 -9.53 1.47 -3.02
C MET A 156 -10.06 1.16 -4.42
N LEU A 157 -9.70 1.98 -5.41
CA LEU A 157 -10.23 1.90 -6.78
C LEU A 157 -10.04 0.51 -7.42
N TYR A 158 -8.94 -0.16 -7.10
CA TYR A 158 -8.63 -1.52 -7.57
C TYR A 158 -9.54 -2.62 -6.98
N LEU A 159 -10.31 -2.33 -5.94
CA LEU A 159 -11.24 -3.28 -5.32
C LEU A 159 -12.70 -3.01 -5.70
N THR A 160 -12.99 -1.79 -6.17
CA THR A 160 -14.35 -1.34 -6.45
C THR A 160 -14.69 -1.37 -7.93
N HIS A 161 -13.69 -1.31 -8.81
CA HIS A 161 -13.90 -1.20 -10.26
C HIS A 161 -13.13 -2.27 -11.04
N GLN A 162 -13.65 -2.59 -12.22
CA GLN A 162 -13.03 -3.58 -13.09
C GLN A 162 -11.75 -3.02 -13.78
N PRO A 163 -10.79 -3.89 -14.15
CA PRO A 163 -9.55 -3.45 -14.78
C PRO A 163 -9.72 -2.68 -16.10
N ASN A 164 -10.76 -2.97 -16.88
CA ASN A 164 -11.09 -2.23 -18.10
C ASN A 164 -11.45 -0.76 -17.78
N ALA A 165 -12.31 -0.53 -16.78
CA ALA A 165 -12.71 0.81 -16.37
C ALA A 165 -11.52 1.62 -15.84
N LEU A 166 -10.67 1.01 -15.01
CA LEU A 166 -9.44 1.63 -14.50
C LEU A 166 -8.48 2.03 -15.63
N ALA A 167 -8.28 1.15 -16.61
CA ALA A 167 -7.43 1.43 -17.77
C ALA A 167 -7.98 2.61 -18.60
N THR A 168 -9.27 2.60 -18.90
CA THR A 168 -9.94 3.66 -19.66
C THR A 168 -9.88 5.01 -18.95
N ALA A 169 -10.14 5.05 -17.64
CA ALA A 169 -10.06 6.27 -16.84
C ALA A 169 -8.63 6.83 -16.77
N ALA A 170 -7.62 5.96 -16.63
CA ALA A 170 -6.23 6.39 -16.64
C ALA A 170 -5.81 6.99 -18.00
N ILE A 171 -6.26 6.39 -19.11
CA ILE A 171 -6.03 6.93 -20.47
C ILE A 171 -6.73 8.27 -20.64
N TYR A 172 -7.97 8.39 -20.19
CA TYR A 172 -8.73 9.65 -20.26
C TYR A 172 -8.00 10.78 -19.52
N ASN A 173 -7.54 10.50 -18.29
CA ASN A 173 -6.78 11.46 -17.51
C ASN A 173 -5.44 11.83 -18.15
N ALA A 174 -4.71 10.84 -18.67
CA ALA A 174 -3.46 11.07 -19.37
C ALA A 174 -3.65 11.90 -20.66
N ALA A 175 -4.71 11.64 -21.42
CA ALA A 175 -5.07 12.39 -22.62
C ALA A 175 -5.44 13.84 -22.28
N LYS A 176 -6.17 14.09 -21.19
CA LYS A 176 -6.50 15.43 -20.70
C LYS A 176 -5.25 16.22 -20.30
N ASP A 177 -4.34 15.62 -19.54
CA ASP A 177 -3.12 16.28 -19.08
C ASP A 177 -2.14 16.62 -20.22
N LEU A 178 -2.12 15.79 -21.27
CA LEU A 178 -1.25 15.96 -22.42
C LEU A 178 -1.93 16.71 -23.58
N GLU A 179 -3.13 17.24 -23.35
CA GLU A 179 -3.93 17.96 -24.36
C GLU A 179 -4.10 17.18 -25.67
N ALA A 180 -4.26 15.86 -25.57
CA ALA A 180 -4.45 14.98 -26.72
C ALA A 180 -5.79 15.27 -27.41
N LYS A 181 -5.82 15.13 -28.74
CA LYS A 181 -7.07 15.22 -29.51
C LYS A 181 -7.94 14.00 -29.22
N MET A 182 -8.93 14.17 -28.36
CA MET A 182 -9.93 13.14 -28.08
C MET A 182 -11.12 13.26 -29.04
N PRO A 183 -11.75 12.14 -29.45
CA PRO A 183 -12.99 12.14 -30.21
C PRO A 183 -14.10 12.87 -29.46
N GLU A 184 -15.02 13.47 -30.21
CA GLU A 184 -16.24 14.09 -29.65
C GLU A 184 -17.27 13.05 -29.19
N CYS A 185 -17.14 11.80 -29.65
CA CYS A 185 -17.99 10.68 -29.24
C CYS A 185 -17.53 10.03 -27.93
N GLU A 186 -18.44 9.26 -27.32
CA GLU A 186 -18.24 8.51 -26.08
C GLU A 186 -17.37 7.26 -26.32
N TRP A 187 -16.12 7.46 -26.75
CA TRP A 187 -15.19 6.40 -27.14
C TRP A 187 -14.92 5.35 -26.04
N TRP A 188 -15.17 5.70 -24.78
CA TRP A 188 -15.03 4.81 -23.63
C TRP A 188 -16.07 3.68 -23.60
N GLU A 189 -17.23 3.85 -24.26
CA GLU A 189 -18.25 2.80 -24.34
C GLU A 189 -17.75 1.54 -25.06
N VAL A 190 -16.79 1.69 -25.98
CA VAL A 190 -16.15 0.58 -26.70
C VAL A 190 -15.38 -0.37 -25.74
N PHE A 191 -15.03 0.14 -24.56
CA PHE A 191 -14.33 -0.63 -23.52
C PHE A 191 -15.25 -1.06 -22.38
N ASP A 192 -16.57 -1.05 -22.61
CA ASP A 192 -17.61 -1.39 -21.63
C ASP A 192 -17.51 -0.56 -20.34
N VAL A 193 -17.38 0.76 -20.50
CA VAL A 193 -17.32 1.73 -19.39
C VAL A 193 -18.45 2.74 -19.53
N ASP A 194 -19.23 2.92 -18.47
CA ASP A 194 -20.30 3.91 -18.45
C ASP A 194 -19.77 5.32 -18.14
N ARG A 195 -20.50 6.35 -18.57
CA ARG A 195 -20.12 7.76 -18.31
C ARG A 195 -20.02 8.07 -16.82
N GLU A 196 -20.91 7.52 -16.00
CA GLU A 196 -20.93 7.73 -14.54
C GLU A 196 -19.70 7.09 -13.88
N GLU A 197 -19.40 5.83 -14.25
CA GLU A 197 -18.23 5.10 -13.77
C GLU A 197 -16.93 5.80 -14.17
N LEU A 198 -16.83 6.23 -15.44
CA LEU A 198 -15.68 7.00 -15.92
C LEU A 198 -15.52 8.32 -15.15
N GLY A 199 -16.62 9.06 -14.95
CA GLY A 199 -16.61 10.31 -14.21
C GLY A 199 -16.12 10.14 -12.77
N PHE A 200 -16.60 9.11 -12.08
CA PHE A 200 -16.15 8.76 -10.73
C PHE A 200 -14.65 8.44 -10.71
N LEU A 201 -14.19 7.52 -11.58
CA LEU A 201 -12.80 7.10 -11.62
C LEU A 201 -11.84 8.24 -11.98
N VAL A 202 -12.22 9.11 -12.92
CA VAL A 202 -11.42 10.27 -13.33
C VAL A 202 -11.17 11.21 -12.15
N VAL A 203 -12.22 11.53 -11.39
CA VAL A 203 -12.11 12.37 -10.18
C VAL A 203 -11.36 11.62 -9.08
N GLY A 204 -11.67 10.35 -8.86
CA GLY A 204 -11.04 9.52 -7.84
C GLY A 204 -9.52 9.43 -8.01
N MET A 205 -9.04 9.19 -9.24
CA MET A 205 -7.61 9.16 -9.55
C MET A 205 -6.91 10.51 -9.34
N ARG A 206 -7.58 11.64 -9.60
CA ARG A 206 -7.02 12.99 -9.39
C ARG A 206 -7.08 13.43 -7.92
N SER A 207 -8.04 12.92 -7.16
CA SER A 207 -8.28 13.35 -5.78
C SER A 207 -7.15 13.01 -4.81
N LEU A 208 -6.28 12.04 -5.17
CA LEU A 208 -5.21 11.59 -4.28
C LEU A 208 -4.22 12.70 -3.93
N GLU A 209 -3.83 13.54 -4.88
CA GLU A 209 -2.88 14.63 -4.62
C GLU A 209 -3.43 15.59 -3.56
N GLY A 210 -4.68 16.01 -3.71
CA GLY A 210 -5.36 16.87 -2.74
C GLY A 210 -5.53 16.20 -1.38
N TRP A 211 -5.82 14.89 -1.36
CA TRP A 211 -5.88 14.12 -0.13
C TRP A 211 -4.53 14.07 0.58
N VAL A 212 -3.43 13.80 -0.13
CA VAL A 212 -2.07 13.76 0.44
C VAL A 212 -1.69 15.12 1.03
N THR A 213 -1.95 16.23 0.33
CA THR A 213 -1.70 17.58 0.85
C THR A 213 -2.50 17.84 2.12
N GLN A 214 -3.79 17.50 2.15
CA GLN A 214 -4.63 17.65 3.33
C GLN A 214 -4.13 16.80 4.51
N GLN A 215 -3.67 15.58 4.26
CA GLN A 215 -3.11 14.73 5.30
C GLN A 215 -1.79 15.27 5.85
N GLN A 216 -0.93 15.84 5.00
CA GLN A 216 0.32 16.48 5.46
C GLN A 216 0.05 17.67 6.38
N GLU A 217 -0.99 18.45 6.12
CA GLU A 217 -1.41 19.57 6.97
C GLU A 217 -2.03 19.09 8.30
N THR A 218 -2.84 18.04 8.25
CA THR A 218 -3.57 17.52 9.41
C THR A 218 -2.68 16.70 10.34
N LEU A 219 -1.72 15.97 9.76
CA LEU A 219 -0.89 14.98 10.43
C LEU A 219 0.60 15.11 10.08
N PRO A 220 1.22 16.29 10.35
CA PRO A 220 2.62 16.51 10.01
C PRO A 220 3.55 15.52 10.73
N SER A 221 3.28 15.19 12.00
CA SER A 221 4.10 14.26 12.79
C SER A 221 4.07 12.81 12.25
N LEU A 222 2.99 12.40 11.58
CA LEU A 222 2.90 11.06 10.96
C LEU A 222 3.44 11.04 9.54
N MET A 223 3.18 12.09 8.75
CA MET A 223 3.50 12.11 7.31
C MET A 223 4.89 12.70 6.99
N CYS A 224 5.47 13.52 7.86
CA CYS A 224 6.75 14.21 7.60
C CYS A 224 7.96 13.57 8.29
N GLU A 225 7.77 12.78 9.36
CA GLU A 225 8.85 12.20 10.17
C GLU A 225 9.05 10.69 9.93
N GLY A 226 9.18 10.32 8.65
CA GLY A 226 9.59 8.99 8.22
C GLY A 226 8.48 7.94 8.14
N MET A 227 8.83 6.65 8.24
CA MET A 227 7.85 5.57 8.16
C MET A 227 6.89 5.62 9.35
N VAL A 228 5.60 5.51 9.05
CA VAL A 228 4.52 5.43 10.05
C VAL A 228 4.58 4.06 10.71
N THR A 229 4.85 4.04 12.02
CA THR A 229 4.78 2.82 12.84
C THR A 229 3.44 2.72 13.53
N ARG A 230 3.02 1.51 13.93
CA ARG A 230 1.78 1.32 14.69
C ARG A 230 1.77 2.13 15.98
N GLU A 231 2.88 2.19 16.69
CA GLU A 231 3.00 2.94 17.95
C GLU A 231 2.68 4.43 17.76
N LYS A 232 3.20 5.04 16.68
CA LYS A 232 2.89 6.43 16.33
C LYS A 232 1.40 6.62 16.02
N VAL A 233 0.79 5.67 15.31
CA VAL A 233 -0.66 5.70 15.02
C VAL A 233 -1.48 5.56 16.31
N ASP A 234 -1.12 4.63 17.19
CA ASP A 234 -1.78 4.43 18.48
C ASP A 234 -1.66 5.66 19.39
N GLU A 235 -0.51 6.35 19.36
CA GLU A 235 -0.30 7.60 20.06
C GLU A 235 -1.20 8.72 19.52
N GLU A 236 -1.28 8.86 18.20
CA GLU A 236 -2.13 9.85 17.56
C GLU A 236 -3.62 9.56 17.78
N MET A 237 -4.05 8.29 17.71
CA MET A 237 -5.41 7.86 18.01
C MET A 237 -5.79 8.19 19.46
N ARG A 238 -4.88 7.94 20.41
CA ARG A 238 -5.06 8.30 21.82
C ARG A 238 -5.17 9.81 22.01
N ARG A 239 -4.33 10.61 21.32
CA ARG A 239 -4.39 12.08 21.34
C ARG A 239 -5.75 12.61 20.87
N ARG A 240 -6.37 11.92 19.91
CA ARG A 240 -7.70 12.25 19.36
C ARG A 240 -8.86 11.69 20.18
N GLY A 241 -8.59 10.97 21.27
CA GLY A 241 -9.62 10.34 22.10
C GLY A 241 -10.32 9.15 21.44
N VAL A 242 -9.77 8.60 20.36
CA VAL A 242 -10.27 7.39 19.70
C VAL A 242 -9.54 6.19 20.30
N HIS A 243 -10.23 5.42 21.15
CA HIS A 243 -9.63 4.26 21.79
C HIS A 243 -9.67 3.06 20.83
N THR A 244 -8.58 2.79 20.12
CA THR A 244 -8.36 1.55 19.36
C THR A 244 -7.93 0.44 20.32
N GLY A 245 -8.88 -0.05 21.12
CA GLY A 245 -8.65 -1.14 22.07
C GLY A 245 -9.87 -2.06 22.12
N ASN A 246 -9.82 -3.15 21.36
CA ASN A 246 -10.75 -4.26 21.55
C ASN A 246 -10.31 -5.02 22.82
N GLY A 247 -11.03 -4.81 23.93
CA GLY A 247 -11.12 -5.72 25.08
C GLY A 247 -9.90 -5.96 25.99
N ASP A 248 -8.67 -6.11 25.46
CA ASP A 248 -7.55 -6.63 26.27
C ASP A 248 -6.90 -5.59 27.17
N LYS A 249 -6.71 -4.35 26.70
CA LYS A 249 -6.13 -3.28 27.56
C LYS A 249 -7.05 -2.85 28.71
N ALA A 250 -8.37 -2.88 28.48
CA ALA A 250 -9.33 -2.59 29.55
C ALA A 250 -9.24 -3.64 30.66
N ARG A 251 -8.98 -4.89 30.29
CA ARG A 251 -8.81 -6.01 31.22
C ARG A 251 -7.48 -5.93 31.98
N ASP A 252 -6.40 -5.56 31.30
CA ASP A 252 -5.10 -5.31 31.94
C ASP A 252 -5.15 -4.13 32.93
N GLU A 253 -5.87 -3.06 32.60
CA GLU A 253 -6.08 -1.90 33.50
C GLU A 253 -6.97 -2.24 34.70
N GLU A 254 -7.99 -3.10 34.52
CA GLU A 254 -8.84 -3.61 35.60
C GLU A 254 -8.07 -4.56 36.54
N GLU A 255 -7.23 -5.44 35.98
CA GLU A 255 -6.35 -6.33 36.74
C GLU A 255 -5.27 -5.56 37.52
N GLU A 256 -4.69 -4.51 36.92
CA GLU A 256 -3.76 -3.61 37.63
C GLU A 256 -4.45 -2.83 38.76
N MET A 257 -5.69 -2.39 38.55
CA MET A 257 -6.47 -1.71 39.58
C MET A 257 -6.85 -2.65 40.73
N MET A 258 -7.28 -3.88 40.44
CA MET A 258 -7.56 -4.89 41.47
C MET A 258 -6.31 -5.21 42.29
N ARG A 259 -5.15 -5.35 41.63
CA ARG A 259 -3.87 -5.61 42.32
C ARG A 259 -3.45 -4.45 43.25
N LYS A 260 -3.72 -3.20 42.86
CA LYS A 260 -3.47 -2.01 43.70
C LYS A 260 -4.46 -1.87 44.85
N MET A 261 -5.70 -2.34 44.70
CA MET A 261 -6.69 -2.37 45.79
C MET A 261 -6.35 -3.43 46.82
N ASP A 262 -5.97 -4.65 46.39
CA ASP A 262 -5.58 -5.73 47.31
C ASP A 262 -4.35 -5.36 48.14
N ALA A 263 -3.34 -4.73 47.51
CA ALA A 263 -2.16 -4.25 48.22
C ALA A 263 -2.48 -3.20 49.31
N LYS A 264 -3.50 -2.36 49.09
CA LYS A 264 -3.96 -1.38 50.08
C LYS A 264 -4.80 -1.99 51.19
N MET A 265 -5.49 -3.11 50.95
CA MET A 265 -6.26 -3.82 51.97
C MET A 265 -5.37 -4.69 52.88
N THR A 266 -4.20 -5.12 52.40
CA THR A 266 -3.22 -5.83 53.23
C THR A 266 -2.37 -4.92 54.14
N ASP A 267 -2.31 -3.63 53.84
CA ASP A 267 -1.58 -2.62 54.62
C ASP A 267 -2.46 -1.86 55.65
N ALA A 268 -3.72 -2.27 55.84
CA ALA A 268 -4.67 -1.71 56.80
C ALA A 268 -5.03 -2.72 57.89
#